data_AF-B6Y8C0-F1
#
_entry.id   AF-B6Y8C0-F1
#
_cell.length_a   1.000
_cell.length_b   1.000
_cell.length_c   1.000
_cell.angle_alpha   90.00
_cell.angle_beta   90.00
_cell.angle_gamma   90.00
#
_symmetry.space_group_name_H-M   'P 1'
#
loop_
_entity.id
_entity.type
_entity.pdbx_description
1 polymer ?
#
loop_
_entity_poly.entity_id
_entity_poly.type
_entity_poly.pdbx_seq_one_letter_code
_entity_poly.pdbx_strand_id
1 'polypeptide(L)' 'MIIREAYREGWFHVKALALFLMFAIHVLLAKHRKNFAVGLNKKTHVYFRVLNEAVTVLIIIIVIMVIVKPF' A
#
# COMPACT_ATOMS: atom_id res chain seq x y z
N MET A 1 19.51 19.65 11.15
CA MET A 1 19.14 18.80 12.30
C MET A 1 17.70 18.35 12.01
N ILE A 2 17.32 17.11 11.72
CA ILE A 2 17.69 15.80 12.29
C ILE A 2 17.47 14.75 11.19
N ILE A 3 18.53 14.21 10.58
CA ILE A 3 18.51 12.83 10.03
C ILE A 3 19.27 11.99 11.06
N ARG A 4 18.76 11.95 12.30
CA ARG A 4 19.25 10.94 13.25
C ARG A 4 18.40 9.71 12.97
N GLU A 5 19.01 8.76 12.29
CA GLU A 5 18.64 7.34 12.25
C GLU A 5 17.13 7.03 12.23
N ALA A 6 16.38 7.57 11.25
CA ALA A 6 14.95 7.26 11.09
C ALA A 6 14.66 5.75 11.04
N TYR A 7 15.64 4.93 10.62
CA TYR A 7 15.57 3.47 10.64
C TYR A 7 15.56 2.84 12.04
N ARG A 8 15.74 3.60 13.11
CA ARG A 8 15.53 3.14 14.50
C ARG A 8 14.15 3.53 15.03
N GLU A 9 13.49 4.47 14.37
CA GLU A 9 12.19 4.99 14.78
C GLU A 9 11.10 4.04 14.25
N GLY A 10 10.14 3.68 15.09
CA GLY A 10 9.19 2.65 14.72
C GLY A 10 8.25 3.13 13.60
N TRP A 11 7.92 4.42 13.53
CA TRP A 11 7.07 4.95 12.46
C TRP A 11 7.67 4.69 11.09
N PHE A 12 9.00 4.68 10.97
CA PHE A 12 9.69 4.40 9.71
C PHE A 12 9.45 2.96 9.27
N HIS A 13 9.57 2.00 10.19
CA HIS A 13 9.32 0.58 9.89
C HIS A 13 7.87 0.32 9.51
N VAL A 14 6.91 0.89 10.24
CA VAL A 14 5.47 0.74 9.95
C VAL A 14 5.15 1.34 8.58
N LYS A 15 5.64 2.56 8.30
CA LYS A 15 5.50 3.21 7.00
C LYS A 15 6.13 2.37 5.88
N ALA A 16 7.34 1.85 6.09
CA ALA A 16 8.04 1.05 5.10
C ALA A 16 7.28 -0.24 4.79
N LEU A 17 6.79 -0.95 5.81
CA LEU A 17 5.96 -2.13 5.64
C LEU A 17 4.69 -1.83 4.85
N ALA A 18 3.97 -0.74 5.20
CA ALA A 18 2.78 -0.32 4.49
C ALA A 18 3.08 0.02 3.01
N LEU A 19 4.22 0.65 2.74
CA LEU A 19 4.69 0.96 1.39
C LEU A 19 4.98 -0.32 0.59
N PHE A 20 5.64 -1.32 1.18
CA PHE A 20 5.89 -2.61 0.52
C PHE A 20 4.59 -3.35 0.19
N LEU A 21 3.63 -3.36 1.12
CA LEU A 21 2.30 -3.92 0.87
C LEU A 21 1.57 -3.20 -0.27
N MET A 22 1.65 -1.87 -0.31
CA MET A 22 1.07 -1.07 -1.38
C MET A 22 1.71 -1.39 -2.74
N PHE A 23 3.04 -1.57 -2.78
CA PHE A 23 3.75 -1.99 -4.00
C PHE A 23 3.30 -3.38 -4.47
N ALA A 24 3.14 -4.34 -3.55
CA ALA A 24 2.62 -5.66 -3.89
C ALA A 24 1.21 -5.59 -4.49
N ILE A 25 0.32 -4.78 -3.91
CA ILE A 25 -1.02 -4.54 -4.46
C ILE A 25 -0.95 -3.88 -5.84
N HIS A 26 -0.03 -2.93 -6.04
CA HIS A 26 0.15 -2.27 -7.33
C HIS A 26 0.55 -3.26 -8.44
N VAL A 27 1.51 -4.15 -8.17
CA VAL A 27 1.92 -5.20 -9.11
C VAL A 27 0.77 -6.19 -9.38
N LEU A 28 0.01 -6.55 -8.35
CA LEU A 28 -1.17 -7.40 -8.49
C LEU A 28 -2.24 -6.74 -9.38
N LEU A 29 -2.50 -5.45 -9.19
CA LEU A 29 -3.41 -4.68 -10.04
C LEU A 29 -2.90 -4.59 -11.48
N ALA A 30 -1.60 -4.46 -11.70
CA ALA A 30 -1.03 -4.49 -13.04
C ALA A 30 -1.27 -5.84 -13.73
N LYS A 31 -1.17 -6.97 -13.00
CA LYS A 31 -1.54 -8.29 -13.51
C LYS A 31 -3.02 -8.38 -13.83
N HIS A 32 -3.89 -7.92 -12.94
CA HIS A 32 -5.35 -7.92 -13.19
C HIS A 32 -5.72 -7.06 -14.39
N ARG A 33 -5.12 -5.88 -14.55
CA ARG A 33 -5.31 -5.02 -15.73
C ARG A 33 -5.00 -5.76 -17.03
N LYS A 34 -3.90 -6.52 -17.07
CA LYS A 34 -3.56 -7.36 -18.23
C LYS A 34 -4.62 -8.45 -18.47
N ASN A 35 -5.08 -9.12 -17.42
CA ASN A 35 -6.12 -10.15 -17.52
C ASN A 35 -7.47 -9.59 -17.98
N PHE A 36 -7.83 -8.38 -17.55
CA PHE A 36 -9.03 -7.68 -18.03
C PHE A 36 -8.97 -7.41 -19.53
N ALA A 37 -7.82 -6.93 -20.02
CA ALA A 37 -7.65 -6.61 -21.44
C ALA A 37 -7.85 -7.82 -22.36
N VAL A 38 -7.57 -9.03 -21.87
CA VAL A 38 -7.74 -10.30 -22.63
C VAL A 38 -9.01 -11.07 -22.24
N GLY A 39 -9.91 -10.49 -21.44
CA GLY A 39 -11.16 -11.13 -21.03
C GLY A 39 -11.00 -12.31 -20.06
N LEU A 40 -9.83 -12.49 -19.43
CA LEU A 40 -9.54 -13.59 -18.50
C LEU A 40 -9.76 -13.22 -17.04
N ASN A 41 -10.43 -12.10 -16.76
CA ASN A 41 -10.71 -11.72 -15.38
C ASN A 41 -11.78 -12.65 -14.76
N LYS A 42 -11.34 -13.48 -13.80
CA LYS A 42 -12.21 -14.39 -13.04
C LYS A 42 -12.67 -13.81 -11.69
N LYS A 43 -12.30 -12.55 -11.38
CA LYS A 43 -12.61 -11.91 -10.10
C LYS A 43 -13.85 -11.03 -10.20
N THR A 44 -14.67 -11.05 -9.16
CA THR A 44 -15.89 -10.25 -9.07
C THR A 44 -15.60 -8.79 -8.76
N HIS A 45 -16.57 -7.91 -9.00
CA HIS A 45 -16.47 -6.48 -8.65
C HIS A 45 -16.11 -6.25 -7.17
N VAL A 46 -16.66 -7.06 -6.25
CA VAL A 46 -16.41 -6.94 -4.80
C VAL A 46 -14.92 -7.11 -4.47
N TYR A 47 -14.23 -8.03 -5.14
CA TYR A 47 -12.79 -8.23 -4.96
C TYR A 47 -11.99 -6.96 -5.27
N PHE A 48 -12.32 -6.26 -6.35
CA PHE A 48 -11.64 -5.02 -6.73
C PHE A 48 -11.98 -3.85 -5.81
N ARG A 49 -13.21 -3.81 -5.28
CA ARG A 49 -13.59 -2.82 -4.25
C ARG A 49 -12.75 -2.99 -2.99
N VAL A 50 -12.65 -4.21 -2.47
CA VAL A 50 -11.83 -4.51 -1.29
C VAL A 50 -10.35 -4.18 -1.54
N LEU A 51 -9.83 -4.48 -2.73
CA LEU A 51 -8.45 -4.15 -3.07
C LEU A 51 -8.20 -2.64 -3.11
N ASN A 52 -9.14 -1.87 -3.65
CA ASN A 52 -9.06 -0.40 -3.66
C ASN A 52 -9.17 0.18 -2.24
N GLU A 53 -10.07 -0.34 -1.41
CA GLU A 53 -10.19 0.06 0.00
C GLU A 53 -8.90 -0.25 0.78
N ALA A 54 -8.28 -1.40 0.54
CA ALA A 54 -6.99 -1.75 1.12
C ALA A 54 -5.89 -0.73 0.75
N VAL A 55 -5.84 -0.29 -0.52
CA VAL A 55 -4.91 0.78 -0.94
C VAL A 55 -5.18 2.07 -0.17
N THR A 56 -6.44 2.48 -0.04
CA THR A 56 -6.80 3.70 0.71
C THR A 56 -6.38 3.61 2.18
N VAL A 57 -6.62 2.48 2.84
CA VAL A 57 -6.22 2.26 4.23
C VAL A 57 -4.70 2.33 4.38
N LEU A 58 -3.93 1.72 3.47
CA LEU A 58 -2.48 1.79 3.49
C LEU A 58 -1.97 3.22 3.32
N ILE A 59 -2.58 4.01 2.42
CA ILE A 59 -2.25 5.43 2.24
C ILE A 59 -2.48 6.20 3.55
N ILE A 60 -3.62 6.01 4.21
CA ILE A 60 -3.93 6.66 5.49
C ILE A 60 -2.86 6.33 6.53
N ILE A 61 -2.50 5.06 6.69
CA ILE A 61 -1.44 4.63 7.61
C ILE A 61 -0.11 5.32 7.27
N ILE A 62 0.30 5.30 6.00
CA ILE A 62 1.56 5.93 5.55
C ILE A 62 1.58 7.43 5.87
N VAL A 63 0.46 8.13 5.62
CA VAL A 63 0.33 9.57 5.87
C VAL A 63 0.42 9.88 7.37
N ILE A 64 -0.31 9.13 8.21
CA ILE A 64 -0.23 9.29 9.67
C ILE A 64 1.20 9.06 10.15
N MET A 65 1.85 7.97 9.69
CA MET A 65 3.23 7.67 10.08
C MET A 65 4.23 8.74 9.65
N VAL A 66 4.04 9.39 8.48
CA VAL A 66 5.00 10.39 8.00
C VAL A 66 4.78 11.80 8.56
N ILE A 67 3.52 12.15 8.88
CA ILE A 67 3.16 13.46 9.42
C ILE A 67 3.30 13.46 10.94
N VAL A 68 2.65 12.52 11.61
CA VAL A 68 2.62 12.46 13.07
C VAL A 68 3.93 11.91 13.62
N LYS A 69 4.58 10.98 12.88
CA LYS A 69 5.80 10.26 13.30
C LYS A 69 5.71 9.81 14.76
N PRO A 70 4.66 9.05 15.11
CA PRO A 70 4.57 8.55 16.47
C PRO A 70 5.75 7.60 16.70
N PHE A 71 6.48 7.75 17.81
CA PHE A 71 7.57 6.89 18.29
C PHE A 71 8.85 6.77 17.43
#